data_AF-A0A3D0YZU2-F1
#
_entry.id   AF-A0A3D0YZU2-F1
#
_cell.length_a   1.000
_cell.length_b   1.000
_cell.length_c   1.000
_cell.angle_alpha   90.00
_cell.angle_beta   90.00
_cell.angle_gamma   90.00
#
_symmetry.space_group_name_H-M   'P 1'
#
loop_
_entity.id
_entity.type
_entity.pdbx_description
1 polymer ?
#
loop_
_entity_poly.entity_id
_entity_poly.type
_entity_poly.pdbx_seq_one_letter_code
_entity_poly.pdbx_strand_id
1 'polypeptide(L)'
;MREIVGRKEVLLTVVLIVVVLPMATPAQASSMNYAVAWQTWSGAIWNGYVQIQASFNDNGRHARQGYHRFMREAGPALDTGRLWTSAATSPRDSTIRSRQDWVWDSPLWGDRYTTRYFWGFLWF
;
A
#
# COMPACT_ATOMS: atom_id res chain seq x y z
N MET A 1 -44.28 12.81 57.76
CA MET A 1 -42.91 13.32 58.01
C MET A 1 -41.96 12.43 57.22
N ARG A 2 -41.11 13.04 56.39
CA ARG A 2 -40.18 12.38 55.46
C ARG A 2 -39.25 11.42 56.20
N GLU A 3 -38.78 10.34 55.55
CA GLU A 3 -37.35 10.17 55.24
C GLU A 3 -37.01 8.87 54.47
N ILE A 4 -36.34 9.09 53.34
CA ILE A 4 -35.17 8.39 52.78
C ILE A 4 -35.38 6.96 52.26
N VAL A 5 -35.78 6.91 50.98
CA VAL A 5 -35.43 5.81 50.05
C VAL A 5 -33.91 5.76 49.92
N GLY A 6 -33.29 4.88 50.71
CA GLY A 6 -31.84 4.76 50.84
C GLY A 6 -31.19 3.98 49.69
N ARG A 7 -30.67 4.74 48.71
CA ARG A 7 -29.28 4.64 48.20
C ARG A 7 -28.73 3.29 47.69
N LYS A 8 -29.55 2.26 47.44
CA LYS A 8 -29.08 0.96 46.92
C LYS A 8 -29.51 0.67 45.48
N GLU A 9 -30.60 1.27 45.02
CA GLU A 9 -31.14 0.97 43.68
C GLU A 9 -30.54 1.85 42.56
N VAL A 10 -29.91 2.96 42.93
CA VAL A 10 -29.25 3.86 41.95
C VAL A 10 -27.90 3.28 41.48
N LEU A 11 -27.32 2.32 42.21
CA LEU A 11 -26.05 1.69 41.85
C LEU A 11 -26.16 0.62 40.76
N LEU A 12 -27.38 0.14 40.45
CA LEU A 12 -27.59 -0.86 39.39
C LEU A 12 -27.92 -0.27 38.01
N THR A 13 -28.11 1.05 37.91
CA THR A 13 -28.48 1.69 36.63
C THR A 13 -27.28 2.25 35.85
N VAL A 14 -26.05 2.13 36.39
CA VAL A 14 -24.80 2.55 35.69
C VAL A 14 -24.11 1.36 34.99
N VAL A 15 -24.78 0.21 34.90
CA VAL A 15 -24.27 -0.99 34.22
C VAL A 15 -24.73 -1.06 32.75
N LEU A 16 -25.58 -0.14 32.28
CA LEU A 16 -26.20 -0.25 30.97
C LEU A 16 -25.58 0.71 29.94
N ILE A 17 -24.93 0.12 28.93
CA ILE A 17 -24.67 0.67 27.58
C ILE A 17 -23.44 1.61 27.51
N VAL A 18 -22.26 1.02 27.65
CA VAL A 18 -21.16 1.38 26.73
C VAL A 18 -21.23 0.39 25.59
N VAL A 19 -22.04 0.71 24.57
CA VAL A 19 -21.98 0.02 23.28
C VAL A 19 -20.63 0.38 22.67
N VAL A 20 -19.66 -0.52 22.83
CA VAL A 20 -18.45 -0.53 22.01
C VAL A 20 -18.92 -0.86 20.60
N LEU A 21 -19.21 0.16 19.80
CA LEU A 21 -19.29 0.01 18.35
C LEU A 21 -17.93 -0.56 17.93
N PRO A 22 -17.85 -1.79 17.37
CA PRO A 22 -16.66 -2.17 16.66
C PRO A 22 -16.59 -1.21 15.47
N MET A 23 -15.76 -0.18 15.58
CA MET A 23 -15.32 0.58 14.42
C MET A 23 -14.65 -0.46 13.52
N ALA A 24 -15.36 -0.90 12.49
CA ALA A 24 -14.78 -1.65 11.40
C ALA A 24 -13.79 -0.70 10.73
N THR A 25 -12.57 -0.64 11.26
CA THR A 25 -11.47 -0.01 10.54
C THR A 25 -11.32 -0.83 9.26
N PRO A 26 -11.47 -0.23 8.07
CA PRO A 26 -11.09 -0.94 6.86
C PRO A 26 -9.64 -1.35 7.06
N ALA A 27 -9.35 -2.64 6.97
CA ALA A 27 -7.99 -3.11 6.93
C ALA A 27 -7.33 -2.44 5.72
N GLN A 28 -6.62 -1.34 5.96
CA GLN A 28 -5.77 -0.72 4.95
C GLN A 28 -4.68 -1.74 4.69
N ALA A 29 -4.85 -2.53 3.63
CA ALA A 29 -3.86 -3.48 3.21
C ALA A 29 -2.56 -2.72 2.98
N SER A 30 -1.51 -3.11 3.72
CA SER A 30 -0.14 -2.72 3.38
C SER A 30 0.07 -2.99 1.90
N SER A 31 0.47 -1.98 1.15
CA SER A 31 0.64 -2.08 -0.29
C SER A 31 1.56 -3.26 -0.61
N MET A 32 1.06 -4.22 -1.39
CA MET A 32 1.88 -5.33 -1.90
C MET A 32 2.92 -4.86 -2.92
N ASN A 33 2.91 -3.58 -3.28
CA ASN A 33 3.86 -2.97 -4.20
C ASN A 33 5.02 -2.37 -3.41
N TYR A 34 6.21 -2.84 -3.70
CA TYR A 34 7.42 -2.44 -2.99
C TYR A 34 8.57 -2.23 -3.96
N ALA A 35 9.60 -1.56 -3.46
CA ALA A 35 10.94 -1.77 -3.96
C ALA A 35 11.88 -2.01 -2.80
N VAL A 36 12.82 -2.92 -2.99
CA VAL A 36 13.88 -3.23 -2.05
C VAL A 36 15.22 -3.04 -2.73
N ALA A 37 16.19 -2.53 -1.97
CA ALA A 37 17.56 -2.43 -2.41
C ALA A 37 18.42 -3.39 -1.58
N TRP A 38 19.35 -4.09 -2.23
CA TRP A 38 20.36 -4.89 -1.54
C TRP A 38 21.72 -4.75 -2.20
N GLN A 39 22.77 -4.92 -1.40
CA GLN A 39 24.15 -4.91 -1.89
C GLN A 39 24.53 -6.30 -2.41
N THR A 40 25.25 -6.30 -3.53
CA THR A 40 25.94 -7.46 -4.09
C THR A 40 27.42 -7.13 -4.20
N TRP A 41 28.26 -8.15 -4.45
CA TRP A 41 29.69 -7.97 -4.69
C TRP A 41 30.00 -7.04 -5.88
N SER A 42 29.06 -6.86 -6.82
CA SER A 42 29.23 -6.02 -8.02
C SER A 42 28.55 -4.64 -7.91
N GLY A 43 27.96 -4.30 -6.76
CA GLY A 43 27.19 -3.06 -6.56
C GLY A 43 25.83 -3.29 -5.90
N ALA A 44 25.03 -2.24 -5.73
CA ALA A 44 23.68 -2.33 -5.21
C ALA A 44 22.65 -2.51 -6.33
N ILE A 45 21.61 -3.30 -6.08
CA ILE A 45 20.50 -3.52 -7.02
C ILE A 45 19.23 -2.99 -6.38
N TRP A 46 18.43 -2.26 -7.17
CA TRP A 46 17.03 -1.98 -6.86
C TRP A 46 16.13 -3.00 -7.54
N ASN A 47 15.27 -3.66 -6.76
CA ASN A 47 14.26 -4.57 -7.26
C ASN A 47 12.89 -4.01 -6.91
N GLY A 48 12.07 -3.80 -7.93
CA GLY A 48 10.72 -3.26 -7.80
C GLY A 48 9.70 -4.30 -8.17
N TYR A 49 8.60 -4.31 -7.43
CA TYR A 49 7.46 -5.18 -7.66
C TYR A 49 6.17 -4.36 -7.64
N VAL A 50 5.32 -4.58 -8.64
CA VAL A 50 3.96 -4.06 -8.68
C VAL A 50 2.98 -5.18 -9.00
N GLN A 51 1.85 -5.17 -8.33
CA GLN A 51 0.77 -6.14 -8.46
C GLN A 51 -0.58 -5.43 -8.42
N ILE A 52 -1.51 -5.95 -9.21
CA ILE A 52 -2.92 -5.63 -9.14
C ILE A 52 -3.76 -6.90 -9.12
N GLN A 53 -4.98 -6.77 -8.60
CA GLN A 53 -6.07 -7.70 -8.81
C GLN A 53 -7.31 -6.84 -9.03
N ALA A 54 -7.88 -6.85 -10.24
CA ALA A 54 -8.92 -5.89 -10.59
C ALA A 54 -10.18 -6.06 -9.74
N SER A 55 -10.53 -7.29 -9.36
CA SER A 55 -11.64 -7.60 -8.45
C SER A 55 -11.47 -7.04 -7.03
N PHE A 56 -10.26 -6.63 -6.64
CA PHE A 56 -10.03 -6.00 -5.35
C PHE A 56 -10.63 -4.59 -5.34
N ASN A 57 -11.40 -4.30 -4.29
CA ASN A 57 -12.02 -2.99 -4.10
C ASN A 57 -11.10 -2.08 -3.28
N ASP A 58 -10.43 -1.15 -3.95
CA ASP A 58 -9.64 -0.10 -3.31
C ASP A 58 -10.46 1.18 -3.21
N ASN A 59 -11.24 1.31 -2.13
CA ASN A 59 -12.05 2.48 -1.82
C ASN A 59 -13.02 2.89 -2.94
N GLY A 60 -13.69 1.91 -3.54
CA GLY A 60 -14.63 2.09 -4.66
C GLY A 60 -13.96 2.08 -6.03
N ARG A 61 -12.64 1.86 -6.10
CA ARG A 61 -11.88 1.84 -7.35
C ARG A 61 -11.31 0.45 -7.61
N HIS A 62 -11.21 0.11 -8.89
CA HIS A 62 -10.68 -1.16 -9.36
C HIS A 62 -9.49 -0.93 -10.28
N ALA A 63 -8.32 -1.48 -9.93
CA ALA A 63 -7.10 -1.25 -10.68
C ALA A 63 -7.12 -2.06 -11.99
N ARG A 64 -7.06 -1.37 -13.12
CA ARG A 64 -7.01 -1.99 -14.46
C ARG A 64 -5.59 -2.42 -14.83
N GLN A 65 -4.59 -1.60 -14.52
CA GLN A 65 -3.17 -1.87 -14.73
C GLN A 65 -2.35 -1.25 -13.60
N GLY A 66 -1.30 -1.95 -13.17
CA GLY A 66 -0.25 -1.37 -12.32
C GLY A 66 0.95 -0.97 -13.17
N TYR A 67 1.68 0.05 -12.72
CA TYR A 67 3.02 0.32 -13.21
C TYR A 67 4.00 0.59 -12.08
N HIS A 68 5.26 0.41 -12.41
CA HIS A 68 6.37 0.94 -11.65
C HIS A 68 7.44 1.54 -12.56
N ARG A 69 8.36 2.31 -11.98
CA ARG A 69 9.41 3.04 -12.69
C ARG A 69 10.60 3.26 -11.77
N PHE A 70 11.80 3.14 -12.33
CA PHE A 70 13.05 3.53 -11.69
C PHE A 70 13.57 4.79 -12.35
N MET A 71 13.96 5.77 -11.55
CA MET A 71 14.58 7.00 -12.03
C MET A 71 15.81 7.35 -11.22
N ARG A 72 16.82 7.90 -11.90
CA ARG A 72 18.01 8.46 -11.28
C ARG A 72 18.55 9.59 -12.16
N GLU A 73 18.90 10.71 -11.55
CA GLU A 73 19.34 11.90 -12.28
C GLU A 73 20.78 11.80 -12.78
N ALA A 74 21.66 11.14 -12.03
CA ALA A 74 23.09 11.07 -12.33
C ALA A 74 23.72 9.72 -11.97
N GLY A 75 24.93 9.47 -12.49
CA GLY A 75 25.72 8.28 -12.18
C GLY A 75 25.12 6.96 -12.66
N PRO A 76 25.36 6.60 -13.92
CA PRO A 76 24.64 7.06 -15.12
C PRO A 76 23.17 7.43 -14.88
N ALA A 77 22.66 8.41 -15.63
CA ALA A 77 21.23 8.73 -15.61
C ALA A 77 20.41 7.50 -16.04
N LEU A 78 19.27 7.30 -15.38
CA LEU A 78 18.38 6.16 -15.62
C LEU A 78 16.94 6.64 -15.59
N ASP A 79 16.17 6.20 -16.58
CA ASP A 79 14.73 6.34 -16.60
C ASP A 79 14.14 5.16 -17.38
N THR A 80 13.48 4.25 -16.68
CA THR A 80 12.89 3.06 -17.32
C THR A 80 11.58 3.38 -18.05
N GLY A 81 11.04 4.59 -17.90
CA GLY A 81 9.64 4.85 -18.19
C GLY A 81 8.71 4.02 -17.29
N ARG A 82 7.42 4.02 -17.60
CA ARG A 82 6.42 3.21 -16.88
C ARG A 82 6.46 1.78 -17.40
N LEU A 83 6.87 0.86 -16.53
CA LEU A 83 6.86 -0.58 -16.78
C LEU A 83 5.54 -1.15 -16.25
N TRP A 84 4.68 -1.61 -17.16
CA TRP A 84 3.29 -1.96 -16.86
C TRP A 84 3.08 -3.46 -16.65
N THR A 85 2.15 -3.81 -15.76
CA THR A 85 1.51 -5.13 -15.73
C THR A 85 0.67 -5.34 -17.00
N SER A 86 0.28 -6.60 -17.26
CA SER A 86 -0.82 -6.87 -18.19
C SER A 86 -2.10 -6.14 -17.73
N ALA A 87 -3.01 -5.88 -18.67
CA ALA A 87 -4.28 -5.20 -18.39
C ALA A 87 -5.36 -6.18 -17.97
N ALA A 88 -6.12 -5.82 -16.94
CA ALA A 88 -7.43 -6.41 -16.70
C ALA A 88 -8.43 -5.87 -17.71
N THR A 89 -9.38 -6.71 -18.11
CA THR A 89 -10.44 -6.35 -19.06
C THR A 89 -11.74 -5.96 -18.35
N SER A 90 -11.86 -6.27 -17.05
CA SER A 90 -13.05 -6.00 -16.25
C SER A 90 -12.71 -5.70 -14.77
N PRO A 91 -13.46 -4.82 -14.08
CA PRO A 91 -13.37 -4.62 -12.63
C PRO A 91 -13.64 -5.87 -11.79
N ARG A 92 -14.20 -6.94 -12.38
CA ARG A 92 -14.49 -8.21 -11.69
C ARG A 92 -13.41 -9.27 -11.89
N ASP A 93 -12.37 -8.95 -12.64
CA ASP A 93 -11.31 -9.88 -12.97
C ASP A 93 -10.46 -10.21 -11.74
N SER A 94 -10.54 -11.46 -11.30
CA SER A 94 -9.87 -11.95 -10.09
C SER A 94 -8.44 -12.43 -10.32
N THR A 95 -7.93 -12.35 -11.55
CA THR A 95 -6.55 -12.75 -11.85
C THR A 95 -5.57 -11.72 -11.29
N ILE A 96 -4.66 -12.20 -10.45
CA ILE A 96 -3.52 -11.41 -9.99
C ILE A 96 -2.59 -11.18 -11.17
N ARG A 97 -2.29 -9.91 -11.44
CA ARG A 97 -1.34 -9.49 -12.47
C ARG A 97 -0.22 -8.74 -11.79
N SER A 98 1.00 -9.19 -12.01
CA SER A 98 2.17 -8.58 -11.41
C SER A 98 3.27 -8.36 -12.42
N ARG A 99 4.23 -7.55 -12.02
CA ARG A 99 5.44 -7.27 -12.76
C ARG A 99 6.58 -7.01 -11.79
N GLN A 100 7.75 -7.54 -12.13
CA GLN A 100 8.97 -7.39 -11.38
C GLN A 100 10.10 -7.04 -12.33
N ASP A 101 10.87 -6.02 -11.97
CA ASP A 101 12.00 -5.55 -12.75
C ASP A 101 13.09 -5.09 -11.78
N TRP A 102 14.33 -5.01 -12.26
CA TRP A 102 15.46 -4.60 -11.45
C TRP A 102 16.43 -3.73 -12.24
N VAL A 103 17.15 -2.87 -11.52
CA VAL A 103 18.16 -1.98 -12.08
C VAL A 103 19.36 -1.89 -11.14
N TRP A 104 20.55 -1.67 -11.71
CA TRP A 104 21.73 -1.35 -10.92
C TRP A 104 21.62 0.06 -10.33
N ASP A 105 21.91 0.18 -9.04
CA ASP A 105 22.03 1.47 -8.39
C ASP A 105 23.31 2.20 -8.82
N SER A 106 23.41 3.48 -8.48
CA SER A 106 24.63 4.22 -8.75
C SER A 106 25.74 3.73 -7.81
N PRO A 107 26.97 3.56 -8.32
CA PRO A 107 28.13 3.38 -7.45
C PRO A 107 28.51 4.68 -6.71
N LEU A 108 27.89 5.81 -7.08
CA LEU A 108 28.15 7.13 -6.52
C LEU A 108 27.13 7.49 -5.44
N TRP A 109 27.60 8.24 -4.44
CA TRP A 109 26.82 8.59 -3.27
C TRP A 109 26.23 10.00 -3.39
N GLY A 110 24.99 10.18 -2.91
CA GLY A 110 24.28 11.47 -2.87
C GLY A 110 22.97 11.44 -3.63
N ASP A 111 22.08 12.39 -3.32
CA ASP A 111 20.67 12.37 -3.74
C ASP A 111 20.48 12.28 -5.27
N ARG A 112 21.26 13.05 -6.04
CA ARG A 112 21.22 13.00 -7.52
C ARG A 112 21.61 11.63 -8.10
N TYR A 113 22.33 10.82 -7.34
CA TYR A 113 22.78 9.48 -7.72
C TYR A 113 21.89 8.38 -7.11
N THR A 114 20.92 8.73 -6.28
CA THR A 114 20.02 7.74 -5.69
C THR A 114 18.98 7.31 -6.71
N THR A 115 18.86 6.00 -6.91
CA THR A 115 17.75 5.45 -7.69
C THR A 115 16.46 5.56 -6.88
N ARG A 116 15.46 6.22 -7.45
CA ARG A 116 14.13 6.41 -6.87
C ARG A 116 13.15 5.46 -7.53
N TYR A 117 12.28 4.88 -6.71
CA TYR A 117 11.22 3.99 -7.16
C TYR A 117 9.87 4.69 -7.10
N PHE A 118 9.11 4.57 -8.18
CA PHE A 118 7.74 5.06 -8.28
C PHE A 118 6.84 3.91 -8.70
N TRP A 119 5.63 3.87 -8.17
CA TRP A 119 4.59 2.95 -8.62
C TRP A 119 3.24 3.64 -8.59
N GLY A 120 2.30 3.08 -9.35
CA GLY A 120 0.93 3.59 -9.39
C GLY A 120 0.02 2.71 -10.22
N PHE A 121 -1.21 3.17 -10.39
CA PHE A 121 -2.26 2.40 -11.05
C PHE A 121 -3.02 3.24 -12.09
N LEU A 122 -3.41 2.56 -13.16
CA LEU A 122 -4.50 2.98 -14.03
C LEU A 122 -5.78 2.29 -13.55
N TRP A 123 -6.84 3.07 -13.39
CA TRP A 123 -8.11 2.60 -12.86
C TRP A 123 -9.13 2.44 -14.01
N PHE A 124 -10.17 1.64 -13.77
CA PHE A 124 -11.35 1.62 -14.64
C PHE A 124 -12.14 2.93 -14.56
#